data_AF-A0A847F5W2-F1
#
_entry.id   AF-A0A847F5W2-F1
#
_cell.length_a   1.000
_cell.length_b   1.000
_cell.length_c   1.000
_cell.angle_alpha   90.00
_cell.angle_beta   90.00
_cell.angle_gamma   90.00
#
_symmetry.space_group_name_H-M   'P 1'
#
loop_
_entity.id
_entity.type
_entity.pdbx_description
1 polymer ?
#
loop_
_entity_poly.entity_id
_entity_poly.type
_entity_poly.pdbx_seq_one_letter_code
_entity_poly.pdbx_strand_id
1 'polypeptide(L)'
;MDECAPSSPFKRVRIIGGIALIVASIALSGSSEIGGAISSLTFTMPAIAIGDEVLTEGDERGHAERYLAAYLEQEVRIRIDGETRSRTRRSLGMSLDEASLYATLEEALTPDSDLIAAFRASGGGSTLRIPLEWTIDAAPMMRLLTPEKERLDRSPVEAMYHFETKTVSPERDGRLLDLNGSVNQMMEALLRGETEIEPRFIQLRASRRASDLEGASFDAVLGEFQTRYARTAEARLRTENLVIAAEKIDKTILLPGEEFDFNAVVGPRTAVNGFKPAPVIAAGEIVDGIGGGACQISGTLHAAALFAGLELTERKPHSRPSSYIRMGLDAMVSYPNLNFRFRNDRDFPIAIRMNVKDGFVTATILGPRTDRRTTFVRRVADVTPYPEIEREDPSLPQDVRVLSQRGVPGFKVDLARILRDEHGNELVTERTQDVYPPTTQIWRVGVGAPADEDYRPPAGDRSPEYRAEEYLEMVQGAGVDGRREVKRAGRTGVPGWTIAEGMPSPDRSVAPEQEIH
;
A
#
# COMPACT_ATOMS: atom_id res chain seq x y z
N MET A 1 -24.98 1.39 -26.74
CA MET A 1 -24.46 0.64 -25.59
C MET A 1 -23.66 1.61 -24.73
N ASP A 2 -24.25 2.70 -24.25
CA ASP A 2 -25.42 2.87 -23.36
C ASP A 2 -24.94 3.19 -21.95
N GLU A 3 -25.28 4.42 -21.56
CA GLU A 3 -25.52 4.97 -20.23
C GLU A 3 -24.95 4.24 -19.01
N CYS A 4 -24.06 4.94 -18.30
CA CYS A 4 -23.99 4.85 -16.85
C CYS A 4 -23.59 6.21 -16.27
N ALA A 5 -24.59 7.06 -16.03
CA ALA A 5 -24.45 8.21 -15.14
C ALA A 5 -24.53 7.71 -13.68
N PRO A 6 -23.62 8.12 -12.78
CA PRO A 6 -23.78 7.80 -11.37
C PRO A 6 -24.93 8.63 -10.80
N SER A 7 -25.98 7.93 -10.37
CA SER A 7 -27.05 8.50 -9.56
C SER A 7 -26.47 9.03 -8.25
N SER A 8 -26.66 10.32 -8.02
CA SER A 8 -26.29 11.02 -6.80
C SER A 8 -27.06 10.47 -5.59
N PRO A 9 -26.41 10.01 -4.50
CA PRO A 9 -27.09 9.48 -3.33
C PRO A 9 -27.24 10.57 -2.25
N PHE A 10 -27.71 11.77 -2.58
CA PHE A 10 -28.08 12.74 -1.55
C PHE A 10 -29.50 12.41 -1.04
N LYS A 11 -29.56 11.59 0.00
CA LYS A 11 -30.80 11.32 0.74
C LYS A 11 -31.30 12.65 1.34
N ARG A 12 -32.49 13.09 0.94
CA ARG A 12 -33.26 14.07 1.72
C ARG A 12 -33.59 13.41 3.05
N VAL A 13 -33.12 13.99 4.14
CA VAL A 13 -33.47 13.52 5.48
C VAL A 13 -34.64 14.38 5.96
N ARG A 14 -35.81 13.75 6.11
CA ARG A 14 -36.99 14.35 6.73
C ARG A 14 -36.88 14.05 8.23
N ILE A 15 -36.69 15.07 9.06
CA ILE A 15 -36.57 14.92 10.51
C ILE A 15 -37.58 15.85 11.17
N ILE A 16 -38.40 15.30 12.06
CA ILE A 16 -39.33 16.06 12.88
C ILE A 16 -38.51 16.71 14.00
N GLY A 17 -38.15 17.98 13.82
CA GLY A 17 -37.43 18.77 14.81
C GLY A 17 -38.40 19.31 15.85
N GLY A 18 -38.67 18.53 16.90
CA GLY A 18 -39.43 18.96 18.08
C GLY A 18 -38.53 19.02 19.30
N ILE A 19 -38.34 20.21 19.87
CA ILE A 19 -37.89 20.35 21.26
C ILE A 19 -38.96 19.69 22.13
N ALA A 20 -38.57 18.59 22.79
CA ALA A 20 -39.30 17.82 23.81
C ALA A 20 -40.77 17.45 23.48
N LEU A 21 -40.98 16.27 22.88
CA LEU A 21 -42.28 15.58 22.92
C LEU A 21 -42.24 14.48 24.00
N ILE A 22 -43.08 14.62 25.02
CA ILE A 22 -43.46 13.53 25.92
C ILE A 22 -44.29 12.54 25.09
N VAL A 23 -43.74 11.35 24.82
CA VAL A 23 -44.46 10.24 24.20
C VAL A 23 -45.29 9.55 25.27
N ALA A 24 -46.60 9.80 25.32
CA ALA A 24 -47.53 9.01 26.12
C ALA A 24 -48.17 7.93 25.22
N SER A 25 -47.91 6.67 25.57
CA SER A 25 -48.31 5.46 24.86
C SER A 25 -49.83 5.26 24.86
N ILE A 26 -50.39 4.87 23.72
CA ILE A 26 -51.80 4.48 23.57
C ILE A 26 -52.02 3.12 24.24
N ALA A 27 -52.91 3.07 25.23
CA ALA A 27 -53.52 1.84 25.71
C ALA A 27 -55.02 1.91 25.40
N LEU A 28 -55.47 1.04 24.47
CA LEU A 28 -56.89 0.78 24.24
C LEU A 28 -57.46 -0.04 25.41
N SER A 29 -58.46 0.49 26.09
CA SER A 29 -59.48 -0.33 26.77
C SER A 29 -60.75 0.50 26.91
N GLY A 30 -61.81 0.07 26.23
CA GLY A 30 -63.09 0.77 26.22
C GLY A 30 -63.94 0.54 27.46
N SER A 31 -64.98 1.35 27.62
CA SER A 31 -66.38 0.94 27.83
C SER A 31 -67.25 2.18 28.05
N SER A 32 -68.51 1.99 27.75
CA SER A 32 -69.58 2.94 27.47
C SER A 32 -70.24 3.59 28.70
N GLU A 33 -70.86 4.74 28.42
CA GLU A 33 -71.97 5.41 29.12
C GLU A 33 -71.70 6.12 30.47
N ILE A 34 -72.07 7.41 30.55
CA ILE A 34 -73.29 7.90 31.21
C ILE A 34 -73.39 9.42 30.97
N GLY A 35 -74.59 9.87 30.57
CA GLY A 35 -74.90 11.27 30.32
C GLY A 35 -74.89 12.14 31.59
N GLY A 36 -74.47 13.40 31.42
CA GLY A 36 -74.54 14.44 32.44
C GLY A 36 -74.25 15.81 31.84
N ALA A 37 -75.28 16.67 31.84
CA ALA A 37 -75.25 18.13 31.70
C ALA A 37 -74.25 18.75 30.70
N ILE A 38 -74.73 19.10 29.49
CA ILE A 38 -74.07 20.10 28.64
C ILE A 38 -74.27 21.47 29.31
N SER A 39 -73.42 21.78 30.28
CA SER A 39 -73.11 23.17 30.61
C SER A 39 -72.28 23.72 29.46
N SER A 40 -72.72 24.82 28.86
CA SER A 40 -71.96 25.59 27.88
C SER A 40 -70.70 26.16 28.56
N LEU A 41 -69.67 25.33 28.69
CA LEU A 41 -68.32 25.80 28.95
C LEU A 41 -67.87 26.49 27.67
N THR A 42 -67.81 27.82 27.71
CA THR A 42 -67.14 28.62 26.68
C THR A 42 -65.68 28.17 26.64
N PHE A 43 -65.36 27.33 25.67
CA PHE A 43 -64.00 26.88 25.43
C PHE A 43 -63.21 28.05 24.83
N THR A 44 -62.11 28.41 25.50
CA THR A 44 -61.13 29.35 24.96
C THR A 44 -60.09 28.55 24.19
N MET A 45 -59.92 28.88 22.91
CA MET A 45 -58.87 28.29 22.08
C MET A 45 -57.49 28.51 22.71
N PRO A 46 -56.57 27.54 22.64
CA PRO A 46 -55.20 27.75 23.09
C PRO A 46 -54.50 28.79 22.20
N ALA A 47 -53.52 29.50 22.77
CA ALA A 47 -52.63 30.32 21.95
C ALA A 47 -51.81 29.41 21.03
N ILE A 48 -51.69 29.73 19.74
CA ILE A 48 -50.91 28.93 18.78
C ILE A 48 -49.52 29.52 18.70
N ALA A 49 -48.48 28.69 18.71
CA ALA A 49 -47.10 29.14 18.63
C ALA A 49 -46.28 28.35 17.59
N ILE A 50 -45.33 29.03 16.94
CA ILE A 50 -44.32 28.43 16.05
C ILE A 50 -42.94 28.85 16.55
N GLY A 51 -42.04 27.86 16.70
CA GLY A 51 -40.73 28.13 17.30
C GLY A 51 -40.92 28.70 18.71
N ASP A 52 -40.36 29.88 18.96
CA ASP A 52 -40.48 30.59 20.25
C ASP A 52 -41.56 31.69 20.26
N GLU A 53 -42.27 31.91 19.14
CA GLU A 53 -43.24 33.00 18.99
C GLU A 53 -44.68 32.51 19.06
N VAL A 54 -45.53 33.24 19.80
CA VAL A 54 -46.98 33.06 19.79
C VAL A 54 -47.54 33.83 18.59
N LEU A 55 -48.34 33.15 17.77
CA LEU A 55 -48.94 33.71 16.56
C LEU A 55 -49.97 34.79 16.90
N THR A 56 -50.12 35.74 15.99
CA THR A 56 -51.05 36.87 16.17
C THR A 56 -52.45 36.44 15.76
N GLU A 57 -53.41 36.62 16.67
CA GLU A 57 -54.82 36.28 16.41
C GLU A 57 -55.35 37.02 15.17
N GLY A 58 -55.90 36.28 14.21
CA GLY A 58 -56.43 36.79 12.95
C GLY A 58 -55.39 37.02 11.83
N ASP A 59 -54.09 36.81 12.09
CA ASP A 59 -53.01 36.81 11.09
C ASP A 59 -52.02 35.66 11.34
N GLU A 60 -52.50 34.51 11.80
CA GLU A 60 -51.64 33.40 12.24
C GLU A 60 -50.80 32.87 11.07
N ARG A 61 -51.42 32.75 9.89
CA ARG A 61 -50.73 32.34 8.66
C ARG A 61 -49.69 33.37 8.22
N GLY A 62 -50.03 34.66 8.17
CA GLY A 62 -49.10 35.70 7.76
C GLY A 62 -47.95 35.88 8.75
N HIS A 63 -48.21 35.70 10.05
CA HIS A 63 -47.18 35.66 11.08
C HIS A 63 -46.26 34.44 10.88
N ALA A 64 -46.81 33.24 10.67
CA ALA A 64 -46.03 32.03 10.38
C ALA A 64 -45.10 32.22 9.16
N GLU A 65 -45.64 32.76 8.06
CA GLU A 65 -44.87 33.06 6.84
C GLU A 65 -43.69 34.01 7.10
N ARG A 66 -43.90 35.08 7.89
CA ARG A 66 -42.84 36.03 8.28
C ARG A 66 -41.79 35.39 9.18
N TYR A 67 -42.21 34.59 10.15
CA TYR A 67 -41.30 33.86 11.04
C TYR A 67 -40.40 32.91 10.23
N LEU A 68 -40.99 32.14 9.31
CA LEU A 68 -40.26 31.20 8.45
C LEU A 68 -39.27 31.90 7.52
N ALA A 69 -39.70 32.99 6.89
CA ALA A 69 -38.82 33.79 6.05
C ALA A 69 -37.63 34.34 6.86
N ALA A 70 -37.88 34.91 8.04
CA ALA A 70 -36.82 35.41 8.91
C ALA A 70 -35.85 34.31 9.34
N TYR A 71 -36.38 33.14 9.73
CA TYR A 71 -35.56 32.00 10.18
C TYR A 71 -34.69 31.41 9.06
N LEU A 72 -35.26 31.27 7.86
CA LEU A 72 -34.57 30.72 6.69
C LEU A 72 -33.56 31.71 6.08
N GLU A 73 -33.81 33.01 6.17
CA GLU A 73 -32.91 34.07 5.69
C GLU A 73 -31.87 34.51 6.74
N GLN A 74 -31.97 34.04 7.98
CA GLN A 74 -30.94 34.31 8.99
C GLN A 74 -29.58 33.73 8.54
N GLU A 75 -28.55 34.57 8.70
CA GLU A 75 -27.17 34.24 8.34
C GLU A 75 -26.54 33.22 9.30
N VAL A 76 -25.81 32.29 8.71
CA VAL A 76 -24.95 31.32 9.36
C VAL A 76 -23.52 31.57 8.89
N ARG A 77 -22.63 31.81 9.85
CA ARG A 77 -21.20 32.04 9.63
C ARG A 77 -20.46 30.71 9.64
N ILE A 78 -19.84 30.39 8.51
CA ILE A 78 -19.07 29.16 8.33
C ILE A 78 -17.59 29.53 8.32
N ARG A 79 -16.86 29.09 9.34
CA ARG A 79 -15.44 29.43 9.53
C ARG A 79 -14.55 28.33 8.97
N ILE A 80 -13.94 28.58 7.82
CA ILE A 80 -13.10 27.64 7.06
C ILE A 80 -11.68 28.18 7.02
N ASP A 81 -10.77 27.51 7.74
CA ASP A 81 -9.34 27.87 7.81
C ASP A 81 -9.07 29.35 8.15
N GLY A 82 -9.83 29.90 9.10
CA GLY A 82 -9.70 31.30 9.54
C GLY A 82 -10.47 32.31 8.69
N GLU A 83 -10.97 31.90 7.52
CA GLU A 83 -11.87 32.72 6.70
C GLU A 83 -13.33 32.47 7.10
N THR A 84 -14.16 33.52 7.09
CA THR A 84 -15.60 33.39 7.35
C THR A 84 -16.39 33.53 6.05
N ARG A 85 -17.33 32.61 5.82
CA ARG A 85 -18.31 32.66 4.74
C ARG A 85 -19.70 32.76 5.35
N SER A 86 -20.45 33.80 4.98
CA SER A 86 -21.85 33.95 5.39
C SER A 86 -22.77 33.26 4.37
N ARG A 87 -23.74 32.49 4.86
CA ARG A 87 -24.77 31.82 4.07
C ARG A 87 -26.09 31.83 4.85
N THR A 88 -27.21 32.02 4.19
CA THR A 88 -28.52 31.87 4.83
C THR A 88 -28.83 30.39 5.05
N ARG A 89 -29.66 30.04 6.03
CA ARG A 89 -30.09 28.64 6.25
C ARG A 89 -30.70 28.04 4.98
N ARG A 90 -31.50 28.83 4.24
CA ARG A 90 -32.04 28.45 2.93
C ARG A 90 -30.94 28.09 1.93
N SER A 91 -29.91 28.93 1.80
CA SER A 91 -28.80 28.68 0.87
C SER A 91 -27.95 27.46 1.25
N LEU A 92 -28.00 27.02 2.50
CA LEU A 92 -27.39 25.78 2.99
C LEU A 92 -28.28 24.55 2.80
N GLY A 93 -29.46 24.71 2.20
CA GLY A 93 -30.35 23.60 1.85
C GLY A 93 -31.44 23.33 2.88
N MET A 94 -31.62 24.19 3.89
CA MET A 94 -32.72 24.06 4.85
C MET A 94 -34.03 24.57 4.24
N SER A 95 -35.08 23.77 4.35
CA SER A 95 -36.44 24.08 3.90
C SER A 95 -37.46 23.44 4.82
N LEU A 96 -38.70 23.91 4.78
CA LEU A 96 -39.84 23.33 5.49
C LEU A 96 -40.87 22.76 4.50
N ASP A 97 -41.60 21.72 4.90
CA ASP A 97 -42.86 21.34 4.24
C ASP A 97 -43.97 22.35 4.59
N GLU A 98 -44.05 23.44 3.82
CA GLU A 98 -45.03 24.50 4.03
C GLU A 98 -46.48 23.99 3.93
N ALA A 99 -46.76 23.02 3.06
CA ALA A 99 -48.10 22.47 2.91
C ALA A 99 -48.56 21.75 4.19
N SER A 100 -47.68 20.92 4.78
CA SER A 100 -47.95 20.25 6.06
C SER A 100 -48.13 21.26 7.20
N LEU A 101 -47.33 22.32 7.21
CA LEU A 101 -47.46 23.38 8.20
C LEU A 101 -48.83 24.07 8.11
N TYR A 102 -49.24 24.50 6.92
CA TYR A 102 -50.51 25.20 6.74
C TYR A 102 -51.71 24.31 7.05
N ALA A 103 -51.67 23.03 6.69
CA ALA A 103 -52.71 22.07 7.09
C ALA A 103 -52.81 21.92 8.62
N THR A 104 -51.66 21.80 9.31
CA THR A 104 -51.62 21.71 10.78
C THR A 104 -52.10 23.00 11.43
N LEU A 105 -51.79 24.17 10.86
CA LEU A 105 -52.29 25.47 11.32
C LEU A 105 -53.81 25.58 11.17
N GLU A 106 -54.36 25.13 10.05
CA GLU A 106 -55.81 25.11 9.82
C GLU A 106 -56.54 24.22 10.83
N GLU A 107 -55.99 23.03 11.12
CA GLU A 107 -56.50 22.17 12.20
C GLU A 107 -56.40 22.83 13.57
N ALA A 108 -55.28 23.51 13.88
CA ALA A 108 -55.07 24.19 15.15
C ALA A 108 -56.02 25.39 15.36
N LEU A 109 -56.48 26.02 14.27
CA LEU A 109 -57.46 27.10 14.30
C LEU A 109 -58.92 26.62 14.33
N THR A 110 -59.15 25.34 14.05
CA THR A 110 -60.50 24.75 14.01
C THR A 110 -60.89 24.18 15.38
N PRO A 111 -61.89 24.73 16.09
CA PRO A 111 -62.18 24.36 17.48
C PRO A 111 -62.52 22.88 17.72
N ASP A 112 -63.16 22.25 16.73
CA ASP A 112 -63.61 20.86 16.80
C ASP A 112 -62.66 19.88 16.07
N SER A 113 -61.43 20.31 15.74
CA SER A 113 -60.45 19.42 15.10
C SER A 113 -59.95 18.33 16.03
N ASP A 114 -59.52 17.22 15.44
CA ASP A 114 -58.89 16.11 16.18
C ASP A 114 -57.63 16.58 16.91
N LEU A 115 -56.87 17.52 16.33
CA LEU A 115 -55.69 18.12 16.97
C LEU A 115 -56.04 18.87 18.27
N ILE A 116 -57.10 19.69 18.25
CA ILE A 116 -57.58 20.41 19.43
C ILE A 116 -58.23 19.46 20.44
N ALA A 117 -58.94 18.43 19.99
CA ALA A 117 -59.45 17.36 20.86
C ALA A 117 -58.32 16.61 21.57
N ALA A 118 -57.26 16.24 20.86
CA ALA A 118 -56.09 15.57 21.42
C ALA A 118 -55.32 16.47 22.40
N PHE A 119 -55.12 17.75 22.06
CA PHE A 119 -54.48 18.72 22.96
C PHE A 119 -55.25 18.85 24.28
N ARG A 120 -56.58 18.97 24.23
CA ARG A 120 -57.45 18.98 25.42
C ARG A 120 -57.29 17.71 26.25
N ALA A 121 -57.36 16.54 25.62
CA ALA A 121 -57.27 15.25 26.30
C ALA A 121 -55.90 15.02 26.97
N SER A 122 -54.83 15.62 26.43
CA SER A 122 -53.48 15.54 27.01
C SER A 122 -53.28 16.38 28.28
N GLY A 123 -54.28 17.19 28.68
CA GLY A 123 -54.12 18.19 29.74
C GLY A 123 -53.24 19.37 29.33
N GLY A 124 -53.11 19.62 28.03
CA GLY A 124 -52.25 20.64 27.45
C GLY A 124 -52.47 22.03 28.06
N GLY A 125 -51.37 22.77 28.23
CA GLY A 125 -51.37 24.10 28.84
C GLY A 125 -52.09 25.17 28.00
N SER A 126 -51.76 26.45 28.20
CA SER A 126 -52.41 27.55 27.49
C SER A 126 -51.94 27.73 26.03
N THR A 127 -50.98 26.93 25.56
CA THR A 127 -50.30 27.15 24.28
C THR A 127 -50.10 25.84 23.52
N LEU A 128 -50.59 25.79 22.28
CA LEU A 128 -50.36 24.72 21.32
C LEU A 128 -49.17 25.11 20.42
N ARG A 129 -48.07 24.36 20.49
CA ARG A 129 -46.89 24.57 19.65
C ARG A 129 -46.97 23.71 18.40
N ILE A 130 -46.93 24.35 17.24
CA ILE A 130 -46.97 23.65 15.95
C ILE A 130 -45.56 23.12 15.64
N PRO A 131 -45.40 21.79 15.43
CA PRO A 131 -44.11 21.20 15.10
C PRO A 131 -43.65 21.65 13.70
N LEU A 132 -42.36 21.95 13.56
CA LEU A 132 -41.75 22.31 12.29
C LEU A 132 -40.99 21.11 11.71
N GLU A 133 -41.47 20.60 10.57
CA GLU A 133 -40.81 19.52 9.84
C GLU A 133 -39.76 20.07 8.87
N TRP A 134 -38.52 20.14 9.34
CA TRP A 134 -37.40 20.59 8.52
C TRP A 134 -36.90 19.48 7.59
N THR A 135 -36.52 19.88 6.38
CA THR A 135 -35.75 19.09 5.44
C THR A 135 -34.45 19.82 5.17
N ILE A 136 -33.33 19.10 5.14
CA ILE A 136 -32.02 19.67 4.78
C ILE A 136 -31.45 18.88 3.61
N ASP A 137 -31.21 19.57 2.49
CA ASP A 137 -30.43 19.06 1.36
C ASP A 137 -28.93 19.28 1.63
N ALA A 138 -28.15 18.20 1.58
CA ALA A 138 -26.70 18.24 1.75
C ALA A 138 -25.97 18.88 0.55
N ALA A 139 -26.59 18.91 -0.64
CA ALA A 139 -25.91 19.29 -1.87
C ALA A 139 -25.33 20.73 -1.87
N PRO A 140 -26.01 21.77 -1.34
CA PRO A 140 -25.44 23.11 -1.24
C PRO A 140 -24.21 23.18 -0.34
N MET A 141 -24.22 22.49 0.80
CA MET A 141 -23.06 22.40 1.70
C MET A 141 -21.90 21.67 1.02
N MET A 142 -22.18 20.60 0.28
CA MET A 142 -21.15 19.89 -0.49
C MET A 142 -20.52 20.77 -1.57
N ARG A 143 -21.33 21.55 -2.30
CA ARG A 143 -20.85 22.52 -3.30
C ARG A 143 -20.01 23.64 -2.67
N LEU A 144 -20.32 24.04 -1.43
CA LEU A 144 -19.54 25.02 -0.69
C LEU A 144 -18.18 24.46 -0.27
N LEU A 145 -18.13 23.23 0.24
CA LEU A 145 -16.91 22.66 0.82
C LEU A 145 -15.96 22.00 -0.19
N THR A 146 -16.46 21.55 -1.34
CA THR A 146 -15.64 20.83 -2.33
C THR A 146 -14.47 21.67 -2.87
N PRO A 147 -14.67 22.94 -3.31
CA PRO A 147 -13.54 23.77 -3.75
C PRO A 147 -12.57 24.11 -2.61
N GLU A 148 -13.07 24.25 -1.39
CA GLU A 148 -12.23 24.49 -0.22
C GLU A 148 -11.38 23.26 0.12
N LYS A 149 -11.90 22.04 -0.09
CA LYS A 149 -11.12 20.81 0.02
C LYS A 149 -9.92 20.83 -0.92
N GLU A 150 -10.14 21.12 -2.20
CA GLU A 150 -9.06 21.16 -3.19
C GLU A 150 -7.98 22.20 -2.86
N ARG A 151 -8.39 23.33 -2.29
CA ARG A 151 -7.49 24.42 -1.88
C ARG A 151 -6.72 24.12 -0.59
N LEU A 152 -7.34 23.44 0.36
CA LEU A 152 -6.83 23.30 1.74
C LEU A 152 -6.22 21.93 2.03
N ASP A 153 -6.60 20.90 1.28
CA ASP A 153 -6.05 19.56 1.46
C ASP A 153 -4.57 19.56 1.14
N ARG A 154 -3.80 19.01 2.08
CA ARG A 154 -2.37 18.79 1.92
C ARG A 154 -1.98 17.45 2.48
N SER A 155 -1.21 16.69 1.72
CA SER A 155 -0.57 15.48 2.21
C SER A 155 0.55 15.84 3.20
N PRO A 156 0.82 14.98 4.18
CA PRO A 156 2.01 15.13 5.01
C PRO A 156 3.27 15.05 4.15
N VAL A 157 4.31 15.77 4.57
CA VAL A 157 5.65 15.71 4.01
C VAL A 157 6.56 15.19 5.12
N GLU A 158 7.23 14.07 4.85
CA GLU A 158 8.16 13.43 5.77
C GLU A 158 9.43 14.28 5.98
N ALA A 159 10.03 14.21 7.16
CA ALA A 159 11.35 14.78 7.38
C ALA A 159 12.38 14.08 6.49
N MET A 160 13.33 14.85 5.94
CA MET A 160 14.28 14.35 4.95
C MET A 160 15.72 14.62 5.40
N TYR A 161 16.53 13.57 5.42
CA TYR A 161 17.98 13.69 5.61
C TYR A 161 18.68 13.92 4.27
N HIS A 162 19.52 14.94 4.22
CA HIS A 162 20.34 15.28 3.05
C HIS A 162 21.75 14.70 3.27
N PHE A 163 22.10 13.65 2.54
CA PHE A 163 23.35 12.92 2.73
C PHE A 163 24.60 13.76 2.41
N GLU A 164 24.48 14.70 1.46
CA GLU A 164 25.57 15.54 0.99
C GLU A 164 25.93 16.63 2.01
N THR A 165 24.92 17.29 2.59
CA THR A 165 25.10 18.38 3.56
C THR A 165 25.06 17.90 5.01
N LYS A 166 24.61 16.66 5.25
CA LYS A 166 24.33 16.09 6.58
C LYS A 166 23.35 16.93 7.40
N THR A 167 22.31 17.45 6.73
CA THR A 167 21.27 18.27 7.36
C THR A 167 19.90 17.60 7.26
N VAL A 168 18.99 17.94 8.16
CA VAL A 168 17.61 17.44 8.15
C VAL A 168 16.67 18.58 7.77
N SER A 169 15.81 18.35 6.77
CA SER A 169 14.65 19.21 6.51
C SER A 169 13.47 18.76 7.36
N PRO A 170 12.76 19.70 8.02
CA PRO A 170 11.66 19.35 8.90
C PRO A 170 10.47 18.80 8.13
N GLU A 171 9.69 17.96 8.81
CA GLU A 171 8.42 17.47 8.34
C GLU A 171 7.37 18.59 8.27
N ARG A 172 6.29 18.32 7.52
CA ARG A 172 5.08 19.14 7.54
C ARG A 172 3.85 18.25 7.64
N ASP A 173 3.08 18.42 8.70
CA ASP A 173 1.84 17.67 8.88
C ASP A 173 0.82 17.99 7.78
N GLY A 174 0.18 16.93 7.31
CA GLY A 174 -0.92 16.96 6.37
C GLY A 174 -2.23 17.33 7.05
N ARG A 175 -3.20 17.75 6.25
CA ARG A 175 -4.54 18.10 6.71
C ARG A 175 -5.51 17.85 5.57
N LEU A 176 -6.64 17.21 5.88
CA LEU A 176 -7.72 16.95 4.93
C LEU A 176 -9.04 17.50 5.47
N LEU A 177 -9.81 18.19 4.64
CA LEU A 177 -11.19 18.57 4.92
C LEU A 177 -12.08 17.32 4.82
N ASP A 178 -12.70 16.95 5.94
CA ASP A 178 -13.65 15.83 6.03
C ASP A 178 -15.01 16.29 5.53
N LEU A 179 -15.29 16.15 4.24
CA LEU A 179 -16.53 16.64 3.63
C LEU A 179 -17.76 16.04 4.30
N ASN A 180 -17.79 14.73 4.49
CA ASN A 180 -18.95 14.04 5.05
C ASN A 180 -19.14 14.40 6.52
N GLY A 181 -18.07 14.38 7.32
CA GLY A 181 -18.12 14.79 8.73
C GLY A 181 -18.56 16.26 8.88
N SER A 182 -18.05 17.14 8.01
CA SER A 182 -18.41 18.57 8.02
C SER A 182 -19.86 18.80 7.63
N VAL A 183 -20.35 18.16 6.57
CA VAL A 183 -21.75 18.31 6.14
C VAL A 183 -22.70 17.80 7.22
N ASN A 184 -22.42 16.65 7.83
CA ASN A 184 -23.23 16.12 8.92
C ASN A 184 -23.25 17.09 10.12
N GLN A 185 -22.09 17.61 10.50
CA GLN A 185 -21.99 18.61 11.57
C GLN A 185 -22.76 19.89 11.24
N MET A 186 -22.69 20.35 10.00
CA MET A 186 -23.45 21.53 9.55
C MET A 186 -24.95 21.28 9.62
N MET A 187 -25.43 20.11 9.19
CA MET A 187 -26.84 19.74 9.29
C MET A 187 -27.32 19.72 10.74
N GLU A 188 -26.57 19.11 11.64
CA GLU A 188 -26.89 19.06 13.07
C GLU A 188 -26.90 20.46 13.71
N ALA A 189 -25.96 21.33 13.34
CA ALA A 189 -25.90 22.71 13.82
C ALA A 189 -27.11 23.53 13.34
N LEU A 190 -27.50 23.37 12.07
CA LEU A 190 -28.70 24.01 11.52
C LEU A 190 -29.98 23.58 12.24
N LEU A 191 -30.10 22.28 12.58
CA LEU A 191 -31.24 21.75 13.34
C LEU A 191 -31.27 22.28 14.79
N ARG A 192 -30.09 22.53 15.39
CA ARG A 192 -29.97 23.15 16.72
C ARG A 192 -30.15 24.67 16.73
N GLY A 193 -30.36 25.28 15.56
CA GLY A 193 -30.52 26.73 15.43
C GLY A 193 -29.20 27.51 15.54
N GLU A 194 -28.05 26.83 15.48
CA GLU A 194 -26.74 27.47 15.56
C GLU A 194 -26.48 28.38 14.35
N THR A 195 -25.70 29.44 14.57
CA THR A 195 -25.36 30.45 13.54
C THR A 195 -23.86 30.55 13.29
N GLU A 196 -23.05 29.73 13.96
CA GLU A 196 -21.61 29.60 13.73
C GLU A 196 -21.28 28.12 13.55
N ILE A 197 -20.61 27.78 12.45
CA ILE A 197 -20.25 26.39 12.12
C ILE A 197 -18.82 26.33 11.63
N GLU A 198 -18.07 25.33 12.10
CA GLU A 198 -16.71 25.06 11.69
C GLU A 198 -16.61 23.69 11.05
N PRO A 199 -16.25 23.59 9.76
CA PRO A 199 -16.01 22.31 9.12
C PRO A 199 -14.88 21.53 9.80
N ARG A 200 -15.03 20.20 9.77
CA ARG A 200 -14.11 19.27 10.39
C ARG A 200 -12.89 19.00 9.51
N PHE A 201 -11.71 19.03 10.12
CA PHE A 201 -10.46 18.63 9.47
C PHE A 201 -9.86 17.41 10.15
N ILE A 202 -9.29 16.52 9.33
CA ILE A 202 -8.48 15.39 9.74
C ILE A 202 -7.03 15.82 9.62
N GLN A 203 -6.30 15.82 10.74
CA GLN A 203 -4.86 16.06 10.73
C GLN A 203 -4.13 14.75 10.43
N LEU A 204 -3.23 14.77 9.45
CA LEU A 204 -2.39 13.64 9.10
C LEU A 204 -0.97 13.95 9.56
N ARG A 205 -0.50 13.24 10.58
CA ARG A 205 0.89 13.41 11.04
C ARG A 205 1.85 12.79 10.03
N ALA A 206 2.95 13.49 9.73
CA ALA A 206 4.07 12.87 9.03
C ALA A 206 4.59 11.67 9.84
N SER A 207 4.90 10.57 9.15
CA SER A 207 5.36 9.33 9.77
C SER A 207 6.77 9.44 10.37
N ARG A 208 7.64 10.22 9.72
CA ARG A 208 9.01 10.54 10.10
C ARG A 208 9.13 12.03 10.36
N ARG A 209 9.66 12.35 11.53
CA ARG A 209 9.91 13.70 12.01
C ARG A 209 11.39 14.01 12.07
N ALA A 210 11.70 15.31 12.14
CA ALA A 210 13.08 15.77 12.28
C ALA A 210 13.73 15.25 13.56
N SER A 211 12.94 15.09 14.64
CA SER A 211 13.39 14.50 15.91
C SER A 211 13.86 13.06 15.76
N ASP A 212 13.27 12.30 14.83
CA ASP A 212 13.64 10.89 14.61
C ASP A 212 14.99 10.75 13.90
N LEU A 213 15.44 11.84 13.26
CA LEU A 213 16.71 11.95 12.56
C LEU A 213 17.72 12.82 13.30
N GLU A 214 17.37 13.32 14.49
CA GLU A 214 18.27 14.15 15.29
C GLU A 214 19.46 13.31 15.75
N GLY A 215 20.68 13.79 15.46
CA GLY A 215 21.91 13.04 15.76
C GLY A 215 22.14 11.80 14.89
N ALA A 216 21.30 11.54 13.88
CA ALA A 216 21.51 10.43 12.96
C ALA A 216 22.86 10.56 12.24
N SER A 217 23.65 9.48 12.23
CA SER A 217 24.91 9.37 11.49
C SER A 217 24.82 8.21 10.51
N PHE A 218 25.25 8.45 9.28
CA PHE A 218 25.35 7.45 8.21
C PHE A 218 26.78 7.37 7.67
N ASP A 219 27.76 7.60 8.55
CA ASP A 219 29.17 7.78 8.19
C ASP A 219 29.94 6.46 8.02
N ALA A 220 29.38 5.34 8.48
CA ALA A 220 30.00 4.03 8.39
C ALA A 220 29.19 3.06 7.52
N VAL A 221 29.90 2.23 6.76
CA VAL A 221 29.32 1.07 6.07
C VAL A 221 29.15 -0.05 7.08
N LEU A 222 27.89 -0.43 7.33
CA LEU A 222 27.55 -1.58 8.15
C LEU A 222 27.67 -2.88 7.36
N GLY A 223 27.26 -2.86 6.10
CA GLY A 223 27.39 -3.98 5.18
C GLY A 223 27.28 -3.53 3.74
N GLU A 224 28.03 -4.18 2.86
CA GLU A 224 28.03 -3.88 1.43
C GLU A 224 28.02 -5.16 0.60
N PHE A 225 27.36 -5.13 -0.55
CA PHE A 225 27.52 -6.20 -1.51
C PHE A 225 27.42 -5.70 -2.94
N GLN A 226 28.10 -6.40 -3.84
CA GLN A 226 28.16 -6.04 -5.24
C GLN A 226 27.94 -7.27 -6.12
N THR A 227 27.08 -7.12 -7.14
CA THR A 227 26.85 -8.15 -8.18
C THR A 227 27.09 -7.56 -9.57
N ARG A 228 27.51 -8.41 -10.52
CA ARG A 228 27.81 -7.99 -11.90
C ARG A 228 26.58 -8.10 -12.80
N TYR A 229 26.46 -7.19 -13.77
CA TYR A 229 25.48 -7.29 -14.86
C TYR A 229 26.14 -7.03 -16.22
N ALA A 230 25.58 -7.60 -17.28
CA ALA A 230 26.09 -7.43 -18.63
C ALA A 230 25.81 -6.03 -19.17
N ARG A 231 26.78 -5.43 -19.87
CA ARG A 231 26.67 -4.10 -20.51
C ARG A 231 26.51 -4.17 -22.03
N THR A 232 26.08 -5.32 -22.55
CA THR A 232 25.89 -5.49 -24.00
C THR A 232 24.61 -4.80 -24.45
N ALA A 233 24.47 -4.58 -25.77
CA ALA A 233 23.28 -3.93 -26.33
C ALA A 233 21.99 -4.71 -26.03
N GLU A 234 22.08 -6.04 -26.00
CA GLU A 234 20.97 -6.96 -25.70
C GLU A 234 20.54 -6.85 -24.23
N ALA A 235 21.46 -6.52 -23.32
CA ALA A 235 21.19 -6.38 -21.89
C ALA A 235 20.66 -4.99 -21.49
N ARG A 236 20.48 -4.06 -22.44
CA ARG A 236 20.10 -2.67 -22.18
C ARG A 236 18.77 -2.56 -21.42
N LEU A 237 17.71 -3.21 -21.89
CA LEU A 237 16.39 -3.14 -21.27
C LEU A 237 16.37 -3.75 -19.87
N ARG A 238 17.13 -4.84 -19.67
CA ARG A 238 17.33 -5.43 -18.34
C ARG A 238 18.05 -4.45 -17.41
N THR A 239 19.06 -3.73 -17.91
CA THR A 239 19.80 -2.74 -17.14
C THR A 239 18.91 -1.58 -16.70
N GLU A 240 18.02 -1.11 -17.58
CA GLU A 240 17.01 -0.09 -17.21
C GLU A 240 16.13 -0.56 -16.04
N ASN A 241 15.70 -1.83 -16.04
CA ASN A 241 14.95 -2.40 -14.92
C ASN A 241 15.75 -2.41 -13.61
N LEU A 242 17.05 -2.70 -13.67
CA LEU A 242 17.94 -2.64 -12.50
C LEU A 242 18.00 -1.21 -11.93
N VAL A 243 18.18 -0.22 -12.82
CA VAL A 243 18.25 1.21 -12.44
C VAL A 243 16.94 1.65 -11.80
N ILE A 244 15.79 1.37 -12.43
CA ILE A 244 14.47 1.74 -11.89
C ILE A 244 14.25 1.15 -10.50
N ALA A 245 14.56 -0.13 -10.30
CA ALA A 245 14.38 -0.76 -9.00
C ALA A 245 15.38 -0.24 -7.95
N ALA A 246 16.63 0.06 -8.34
CA ALA A 246 17.64 0.64 -7.46
C ALA A 246 17.28 2.07 -7.03
N GLU A 247 16.84 2.93 -7.95
CA GLU A 247 16.46 4.32 -7.66
C GLU A 247 15.30 4.43 -6.69
N LYS A 248 14.33 3.49 -6.75
CA LYS A 248 13.23 3.43 -5.79
C LYS A 248 13.68 3.08 -4.37
N ILE A 249 14.80 2.38 -4.22
CA ILE A 249 15.33 1.91 -2.93
C ILE A 249 16.41 2.88 -2.40
N ASP A 250 17.19 3.50 -3.29
CA ASP A 250 18.27 4.42 -2.89
C ASP A 250 17.75 5.52 -1.97
N LYS A 251 18.55 5.84 -0.95
CA LYS A 251 18.25 6.87 0.07
C LYS A 251 17.07 6.54 0.99
N THR A 252 16.58 5.30 0.99
CA THR A 252 15.62 4.84 2.00
C THR A 252 16.28 4.88 3.38
N ILE A 253 15.60 5.49 4.35
CA ILE A 253 15.99 5.47 5.77
C ILE A 253 14.99 4.60 6.50
N LEU A 254 15.49 3.72 7.37
CA LEU A 254 14.69 2.92 8.29
C LEU A 254 15.02 3.38 9.70
N LEU A 255 14.02 3.85 10.43
CA LEU A 255 14.12 4.17 11.85
C LEU A 255 14.24 2.88 12.68
N PRO A 256 14.66 2.98 13.96
CA PRO A 256 14.64 1.85 14.89
C PRO A 256 13.31 1.10 14.88
N GLY A 257 13.35 -0.21 14.68
CA GLY A 257 12.19 -1.11 14.65
C GLY A 257 11.42 -1.15 13.33
N GLU A 258 11.70 -0.27 12.36
CA GLU A 258 11.04 -0.29 11.06
C GLU A 258 11.48 -1.49 10.20
N GLU A 259 10.57 -1.98 9.36
CA GLU A 259 10.82 -3.06 8.42
C GLU A 259 10.88 -2.53 6.98
N PHE A 260 11.89 -2.95 6.25
CA PHE A 260 11.96 -2.76 4.81
C PHE A 260 11.14 -3.82 4.10
N ASP A 261 10.25 -3.39 3.20
CA ASP A 261 9.49 -4.26 2.31
C ASP A 261 9.82 -3.96 0.85
N PHE A 262 10.50 -4.90 0.18
CA PHE A 262 10.95 -4.72 -1.20
C PHE A 262 9.79 -4.49 -2.18
N ASN A 263 8.65 -5.16 -2.00
CA ASN A 263 7.49 -4.99 -2.87
C ASN A 263 6.73 -3.69 -2.59
N ALA A 264 6.67 -3.24 -1.35
CA ALA A 264 6.08 -1.94 -0.99
C ALA A 264 6.89 -0.78 -1.59
N VAL A 265 8.23 -0.85 -1.52
CA VAL A 265 9.13 0.20 -2.01
C VAL A 265 9.20 0.19 -3.55
N VAL A 266 9.39 -0.96 -4.17
CA VAL A 266 9.58 -1.04 -5.63
C VAL A 266 8.25 -1.03 -6.41
N GLY A 267 7.18 -1.56 -5.81
CA GLY A 267 5.84 -1.64 -6.42
C GLY A 267 5.70 -2.68 -7.55
N PRO A 268 4.55 -2.72 -8.25
CA PRO A 268 4.31 -3.66 -9.36
C PRO A 268 5.33 -3.50 -10.51
N ARG A 269 5.79 -4.61 -11.10
CA ARG A 269 6.77 -4.62 -12.21
C ARG A 269 6.03 -4.57 -13.55
N THR A 270 5.43 -3.41 -13.84
CA THR A 270 4.58 -3.20 -15.03
C THR A 270 5.15 -2.12 -15.95
N ALA A 271 4.71 -2.11 -17.20
CA ALA A 271 5.10 -1.07 -18.17
C ALA A 271 4.69 0.35 -17.72
N VAL A 272 3.52 0.48 -17.07
CA VAL A 272 3.05 1.75 -16.48
C VAL A 272 4.02 2.27 -15.42
N ASN A 273 4.65 1.36 -14.67
CA ASN A 273 5.65 1.68 -13.67
C ASN A 273 7.07 1.79 -14.26
N GLY A 274 7.20 1.88 -15.58
CA GLY A 274 8.46 2.11 -16.31
C GLY A 274 9.25 0.85 -16.67
N PHE A 275 8.89 -0.32 -16.14
CA PHE A 275 9.63 -1.56 -16.37
C PHE A 275 9.54 -2.03 -17.83
N LYS A 276 10.64 -2.59 -18.32
CA LYS A 276 10.83 -3.06 -19.69
C LYS A 276 10.73 -4.59 -19.78
N PRO A 277 10.34 -5.13 -20.95
CA PRO A 277 10.52 -6.55 -21.25
C PRO A 277 12.00 -6.93 -21.21
N ALA A 278 12.31 -7.99 -20.48
CA ALA A 278 13.64 -8.57 -20.34
C ALA A 278 13.52 -10.06 -19.99
N PRO A 279 14.56 -10.88 -20.20
CA PRO A 279 14.53 -12.28 -19.80
C PRO A 279 14.21 -12.46 -18.30
N VAL A 280 13.22 -13.28 -18.01
CA VAL A 280 12.79 -13.74 -16.68
C VAL A 280 12.86 -15.26 -16.59
N ILE A 281 12.79 -15.79 -15.37
CA ILE A 281 12.69 -17.23 -15.15
C ILE A 281 11.25 -17.55 -14.77
N ALA A 282 10.58 -18.38 -15.55
CA ALA A 282 9.22 -18.85 -15.28
C ALA A 282 9.20 -20.39 -15.33
N ALA A 283 8.73 -21.03 -14.26
CA ALA A 283 8.63 -22.49 -14.16
C ALA A 283 9.93 -23.26 -14.50
N GLY A 284 11.11 -22.65 -14.29
CA GLY A 284 12.40 -23.26 -14.58
C GLY A 284 12.97 -22.99 -15.98
N GLU A 285 12.21 -22.30 -16.85
CA GLU A 285 12.63 -21.90 -18.21
C GLU A 285 12.91 -20.39 -18.26
N ILE A 286 13.79 -19.97 -19.19
CA ILE A 286 14.04 -18.55 -19.46
C ILE A 286 13.03 -18.09 -20.52
N VAL A 287 12.19 -17.11 -20.18
CA VAL A 287 11.17 -16.53 -21.06
C VAL A 287 11.26 -15.01 -21.02
N ASP A 288 10.78 -14.32 -22.06
CA ASP A 288 10.65 -12.87 -22.01
C ASP A 288 9.50 -12.46 -21.09
N GLY A 289 9.76 -11.53 -20.18
CA GLY A 289 8.76 -11.01 -19.24
C GLY A 289 9.06 -9.58 -18.82
N ILE A 290 8.11 -8.90 -18.17
CA ILE A 290 8.31 -7.52 -17.72
C ILE A 290 9.04 -7.52 -16.37
N GLY A 291 10.06 -6.66 -16.23
CA GLY A 291 10.75 -6.45 -14.96
C GLY A 291 11.88 -7.44 -14.65
N GLY A 292 12.38 -8.17 -15.65
CA GLY A 292 13.59 -8.97 -15.53
C GLY A 292 14.75 -8.13 -14.99
N GLY A 293 15.39 -8.61 -13.92
CA GLY A 293 16.44 -7.91 -13.17
C GLY A 293 16.11 -7.63 -11.70
N ALA A 294 14.83 -7.56 -11.31
CA ALA A 294 14.44 -7.23 -9.93
C ALA A 294 15.06 -8.17 -8.87
N CYS A 295 15.16 -9.47 -9.16
CA CYS A 295 15.80 -10.45 -8.26
C CYS A 295 17.30 -10.20 -8.02
N GLN A 296 17.99 -9.56 -8.97
CA GLN A 296 19.38 -9.17 -8.77
C GLN A 296 19.50 -8.01 -7.78
N ILE A 297 18.57 -7.05 -7.84
CA ILE A 297 18.51 -5.95 -6.88
C ILE A 297 18.21 -6.50 -5.48
N SER A 298 17.17 -7.33 -5.32
CA SER A 298 16.83 -7.93 -4.02
C SER A 298 17.95 -8.81 -3.48
N GLY A 299 18.58 -9.65 -4.30
CA GLY A 299 19.72 -10.48 -3.88
C GLY A 299 20.93 -9.66 -3.44
N THR A 300 21.25 -8.58 -4.16
CA THR A 300 22.37 -7.69 -3.78
C THR A 300 22.07 -6.98 -2.46
N LEU A 301 20.84 -6.47 -2.30
CA LEU A 301 20.40 -5.82 -1.06
C LEU A 301 20.34 -6.80 0.13
N HIS A 302 19.84 -8.01 -0.10
CA HIS A 302 19.82 -9.07 0.92
C HIS A 302 21.23 -9.38 1.42
N ALA A 303 22.20 -9.55 0.53
CA ALA A 303 23.57 -9.79 0.95
C ALA A 303 24.15 -8.61 1.75
N ALA A 304 23.89 -7.36 1.35
CA ALA A 304 24.32 -6.19 2.10
C ALA A 304 23.66 -6.11 3.49
N ALA A 305 22.36 -6.37 3.60
CA ALA A 305 21.63 -6.43 4.87
C ALA A 305 22.12 -7.58 5.78
N LEU A 306 22.44 -8.74 5.19
CA LEU A 306 23.02 -9.88 5.87
C LEU A 306 24.35 -9.49 6.52
N PHE A 307 25.27 -8.89 5.74
CA PHE A 307 26.58 -8.46 6.24
C PHE A 307 26.50 -7.28 7.21
N ALA A 308 25.48 -6.42 7.06
CA ALA A 308 25.17 -5.38 8.04
C ALA A 308 24.72 -5.94 9.39
N GLY A 309 24.46 -7.24 9.48
CA GLY A 309 24.04 -7.91 10.70
C GLY A 309 22.63 -7.48 11.11
N LEU A 310 21.75 -7.23 10.14
CA LEU A 310 20.34 -6.94 10.37
C LEU A 310 19.53 -8.24 10.50
N GLU A 311 18.31 -8.12 10.99
CA GLU A 311 17.36 -9.22 11.08
C GLU A 311 16.63 -9.42 9.75
N LEU A 312 16.81 -10.59 9.14
CA LEU A 312 16.18 -10.97 7.87
C LEU A 312 14.84 -11.64 8.14
N THR A 313 13.74 -10.93 7.93
CA THR A 313 12.39 -11.37 8.34
C THR A 313 11.67 -12.17 7.25
N GLU A 314 11.99 -11.94 5.98
CA GLU A 314 11.45 -12.72 4.86
C GLU A 314 12.50 -12.85 3.75
N ARG A 315 12.85 -14.09 3.39
CA ARG A 315 13.72 -14.37 2.25
C ARG A 315 13.49 -15.78 1.72
N LYS A 316 13.50 -15.91 0.39
CA LYS A 316 13.44 -17.21 -0.31
C LYS A 316 14.56 -17.31 -1.35
N PRO A 317 15.27 -18.45 -1.47
CA PRO A 317 16.24 -18.65 -2.55
C PRO A 317 15.52 -18.75 -3.90
N HIS A 318 16.27 -18.59 -4.99
CA HIS A 318 15.78 -18.88 -6.33
C HIS A 318 15.50 -20.37 -6.52
N SER A 319 14.63 -20.68 -7.48
CA SER A 319 14.39 -22.05 -7.95
C SER A 319 15.52 -22.64 -8.81
N ARG A 320 16.60 -21.88 -9.04
CA ARG A 320 17.86 -22.35 -9.64
C ARG A 320 19.01 -21.43 -9.21
N PRO A 321 20.25 -21.93 -9.13
CA PRO A 321 21.38 -21.07 -8.80
C PRO A 321 21.55 -19.92 -9.81
N SER A 322 21.70 -18.70 -9.30
CA SER A 322 21.95 -17.52 -10.12
C SER A 322 23.44 -17.39 -10.46
N SER A 323 23.75 -16.83 -11.64
CA SER A 323 25.14 -16.61 -12.08
C SER A 323 25.78 -15.36 -11.46
N TYR A 324 24.98 -14.36 -11.10
CA TYR A 324 25.46 -13.06 -10.61
C TYR A 324 25.70 -13.01 -9.10
N ILE A 325 25.25 -14.01 -8.34
CA ILE A 325 25.36 -14.08 -6.87
C ILE A 325 25.54 -15.53 -6.41
N ARG A 326 26.26 -15.72 -5.30
CA ARG A 326 26.52 -17.07 -4.74
C ARG A 326 25.25 -17.61 -4.05
N MET A 327 25.07 -18.93 -4.09
CA MET A 327 23.99 -19.61 -3.36
C MET A 327 24.01 -19.26 -1.87
N GLY A 328 22.83 -19.04 -1.30
CA GLY A 328 22.61 -18.59 0.07
C GLY A 328 22.59 -17.06 0.25
N LEU A 329 23.08 -16.29 -0.73
CA LEU A 329 23.04 -14.83 -0.70
C LEU A 329 21.97 -14.23 -1.61
N ASP A 330 21.34 -15.04 -2.45
CA ASP A 330 20.27 -14.63 -3.34
C ASP A 330 18.93 -14.47 -2.61
N ALA A 331 18.05 -13.60 -3.12
CA ALA A 331 16.70 -13.42 -2.59
C ALA A 331 15.72 -13.25 -3.75
N MET A 332 14.80 -14.19 -3.92
CA MET A 332 13.81 -14.21 -4.99
C MET A 332 12.62 -13.30 -4.64
N VAL A 333 12.17 -12.52 -5.61
CA VAL A 333 11.03 -11.60 -5.49
C VAL A 333 10.15 -11.68 -6.73
N SER A 334 8.83 -11.63 -6.51
CA SER A 334 7.81 -11.64 -7.57
C SER A 334 6.56 -10.99 -7.03
N TYR A 335 6.19 -9.84 -7.58
CA TYR A 335 5.07 -9.06 -7.06
C TYR A 335 3.72 -9.75 -7.34
N PRO A 336 2.77 -9.78 -6.38
CA PRO A 336 2.91 -9.37 -4.98
C PRO A 336 3.34 -10.52 -4.03
N ASN A 337 3.44 -11.74 -4.54
CA ASN A 337 3.42 -12.97 -3.73
C ASN A 337 4.76 -13.38 -3.09
N LEU A 338 5.88 -13.05 -3.72
CA LEU A 338 7.22 -13.36 -3.21
C LEU A 338 7.94 -12.05 -2.90
N ASN A 339 8.44 -11.93 -1.68
CA ASN A 339 9.04 -10.70 -1.20
C ASN A 339 10.40 -10.93 -0.53
N PHE A 340 11.07 -9.82 -0.26
CA PHE A 340 12.26 -9.77 0.58
C PHE A 340 12.06 -8.68 1.62
N ARG A 341 12.22 -9.03 2.90
CA ARG A 341 12.05 -8.12 4.04
C ARG A 341 13.16 -8.28 5.06
N PHE A 342 13.51 -7.17 5.70
CA PHE A 342 14.41 -7.13 6.84
C PHE A 342 14.06 -5.99 7.78
N ARG A 343 14.32 -6.15 9.07
CA ARG A 343 14.03 -5.15 10.10
C ARG A 343 15.29 -4.42 10.52
N ASN A 344 15.17 -3.11 10.75
CA ASN A 344 16.17 -2.37 11.51
C ASN A 344 16.03 -2.71 13.00
N ASP A 345 16.74 -3.73 13.45
CA ASP A 345 16.79 -4.19 14.84
C ASP A 345 17.74 -3.34 15.72
N ARG A 346 18.18 -2.18 15.23
CA ARG A 346 19.08 -1.26 15.94
C ARG A 346 18.30 -0.16 16.66
N ASP A 347 18.96 0.48 17.60
CA ASP A 347 18.50 1.66 18.34
C ASP A 347 18.80 2.98 17.63
N PHE A 348 19.39 2.93 16.42
CA PHE A 348 19.66 4.06 15.56
C PHE A 348 19.09 3.86 14.15
N PRO A 349 18.82 4.95 13.40
CA PRO A 349 18.39 4.85 12.01
C PRO A 349 19.50 4.30 11.11
N ILE A 350 19.12 3.55 10.08
CA ILE A 350 20.01 3.09 9.02
C ILE A 350 19.55 3.64 7.67
N ALA A 351 20.49 3.80 6.74
CA ALA A 351 20.19 4.20 5.37
C ALA A 351 20.60 3.13 4.37
N ILE A 352 19.77 2.95 3.34
CA ILE A 352 20.04 2.06 2.21
C ILE A 352 20.53 2.90 1.04
N ARG A 353 21.71 2.57 0.53
CA ARG A 353 22.22 3.11 -0.73
C ARG A 353 22.23 2.03 -1.80
N MET A 354 21.72 2.37 -2.97
CA MET A 354 21.68 1.49 -4.13
C MET A 354 22.29 2.23 -5.32
N ASN A 355 23.20 1.56 -6.03
CA ASN A 355 23.82 2.12 -7.23
C ASN A 355 23.91 1.05 -8.31
N VAL A 356 23.60 1.44 -9.56
CA VAL A 356 23.76 0.60 -10.74
C VAL A 356 24.62 1.36 -11.74
N LYS A 357 25.90 1.01 -11.80
CA LYS A 357 26.87 1.72 -12.63
C LYS A 357 28.03 0.81 -13.01
N ASP A 358 28.63 1.08 -14.16
CA ASP A 358 29.88 0.45 -14.60
C ASP A 358 29.85 -1.09 -14.64
N GLY A 359 28.67 -1.68 -14.81
CA GLY A 359 28.49 -3.14 -14.88
C GLY A 359 28.30 -3.80 -13.51
N PHE A 360 28.09 -2.99 -12.46
CA PHE A 360 27.87 -3.45 -11.10
C PHE A 360 26.59 -2.88 -10.50
N VAL A 361 25.86 -3.73 -9.78
CA VAL A 361 24.86 -3.32 -8.79
C VAL A 361 25.58 -3.33 -7.45
N THR A 362 25.61 -2.20 -6.74
CA THR A 362 26.13 -2.09 -5.38
C THR A 362 24.99 -1.74 -4.43
N ALA A 363 24.89 -2.49 -3.33
CA ALA A 363 24.01 -2.18 -2.21
C ALA A 363 24.87 -1.92 -0.97
N THR A 364 24.59 -0.85 -0.26
CA THR A 364 25.33 -0.45 0.95
C THR A 364 24.34 -0.06 2.04
N ILE A 365 24.50 -0.64 3.23
CA ILE A 365 23.77 -0.24 4.43
C ILE A 365 24.68 0.69 5.24
N LEU A 366 24.20 1.90 5.52
CA LEU A 366 24.92 2.93 6.25
C LEU A 366 24.31 3.16 7.63
N GLY A 367 25.15 3.56 8.58
CA GLY A 367 24.75 3.93 9.93
C GLY A 367 25.95 4.49 10.73
N PRO A 368 25.81 4.65 12.06
CA PRO A 368 26.94 4.93 12.93
C PRO A 368 27.92 3.76 12.93
N ARG A 369 29.19 4.03 13.25
CA ARG A 369 30.22 2.98 13.33
C ARG A 369 29.83 1.95 14.39
N THR A 370 29.95 0.67 14.04
CA THR A 370 29.71 -0.45 14.96
C THR A 370 30.95 -1.31 15.09
N ASP A 371 31.00 -2.08 16.17
CA ASP A 371 32.01 -3.09 16.50
C ASP A 371 31.63 -4.49 15.99
N ARG A 372 30.50 -4.62 15.28
CA ARG A 372 30.00 -5.90 14.80
C ARG A 372 30.76 -6.39 13.57
N ARG A 373 31.03 -7.69 13.55
CA ARG A 373 31.58 -8.43 12.41
C ARG A 373 30.66 -9.58 12.04
N THR A 374 30.33 -9.68 10.75
CA THR A 374 29.47 -10.74 10.21
C THR A 374 30.31 -11.72 9.39
N THR A 375 30.17 -13.01 9.70
CA THR A 375 30.71 -14.12 8.90
C THR A 375 29.57 -14.92 8.30
N PHE A 376 29.59 -15.08 6.98
CA PHE A 376 28.70 -15.96 6.23
C PHE A 376 29.48 -17.19 5.79
N VAL A 377 28.98 -18.39 6.11
CA VAL A 377 29.54 -19.66 5.68
C VAL A 377 28.49 -20.39 4.86
N ARG A 378 28.90 -20.96 3.71
CA ARG A 378 28.09 -21.83 2.88
C ARG A 378 28.86 -23.10 2.56
N ARG A 379 28.21 -24.26 2.73
CA ARG A 379 28.72 -25.56 2.31
C ARG A 379 27.70 -26.24 1.40
N VAL A 380 28.16 -26.85 0.31
CA VAL A 380 27.32 -27.76 -0.48
C VAL A 380 27.17 -29.06 0.29
N ALA A 381 25.95 -29.37 0.72
CA ALA A 381 25.63 -30.56 1.51
C ALA A 381 25.28 -31.74 0.59
N ASP A 382 24.54 -31.47 -0.48
CA ASP A 382 24.01 -32.49 -1.39
C ASP A 382 23.85 -31.92 -2.80
N VAL A 383 23.93 -32.80 -3.80
CA VAL A 383 23.71 -32.46 -5.22
C VAL A 383 22.71 -33.44 -5.81
N THR A 384 21.75 -32.93 -6.55
CA THR A 384 20.77 -33.73 -7.27
C THR A 384 21.01 -33.62 -8.78
N PRO A 385 21.25 -34.74 -9.50
CA PRO A 385 21.36 -34.73 -10.96
C PRO A 385 20.15 -34.13 -11.65
N TYR A 386 20.37 -33.49 -12.79
CA TYR A 386 19.27 -33.04 -13.65
C TYR A 386 18.85 -34.12 -14.65
N PRO A 387 17.55 -34.22 -14.98
CA PRO A 387 17.08 -35.08 -16.05
C PRO A 387 17.34 -34.45 -17.43
N GLU A 388 17.30 -35.28 -18.48
CA GLU A 388 17.27 -34.84 -19.88
C GLU A 388 15.95 -35.27 -20.52
N ILE A 389 15.36 -34.38 -21.33
CA ILE A 389 14.20 -34.68 -22.17
C ILE A 389 14.43 -34.20 -23.60
N GLU A 390 13.70 -34.80 -24.53
CA GLU A 390 13.59 -34.37 -25.91
C GLU A 390 12.19 -33.81 -26.17
N ARG A 391 12.11 -32.70 -26.90
CA ARG A 391 10.88 -32.07 -27.35
C ARG A 391 10.87 -32.03 -28.87
N GLU A 392 9.85 -32.63 -29.46
CA GLU A 392 9.66 -32.59 -30.90
C GLU A 392 9.42 -31.15 -31.38
N ASP A 393 10.02 -30.83 -32.52
CA ASP A 393 9.96 -29.51 -33.10
C ASP A 393 9.77 -29.58 -34.62
N PRO A 394 8.54 -29.32 -35.11
CA PRO A 394 8.26 -29.33 -36.56
C PRO A 394 9.01 -28.26 -37.36
N SER A 395 9.57 -27.23 -36.70
CA SER A 395 10.36 -26.18 -37.36
C SER A 395 11.81 -26.57 -37.61
N LEU A 396 12.28 -27.66 -36.99
CA LEU A 396 13.60 -28.22 -37.23
C LEU A 396 13.51 -29.39 -38.21
N PRO A 397 14.45 -29.50 -39.16
CA PRO A 397 14.49 -30.64 -40.06
C PRO A 397 14.68 -31.98 -39.35
N GLN A 398 14.29 -33.08 -40.00
CA GLN A 398 14.58 -34.43 -39.51
C GLN A 398 16.06 -34.61 -39.18
N ASP A 399 16.34 -35.38 -38.12
CA ASP A 399 17.67 -35.70 -37.61
C ASP A 399 18.48 -34.49 -37.07
N VAL A 400 17.88 -33.30 -37.02
CA VAL A 400 18.48 -32.12 -36.38
C VAL A 400 18.14 -32.09 -34.89
N ARG A 401 19.17 -32.08 -34.05
CA ARG A 401 19.04 -32.00 -32.58
C ARG A 401 19.75 -30.77 -32.04
N VAL A 402 19.02 -29.90 -31.36
CA VAL A 402 19.53 -28.61 -30.85
C VAL A 402 19.31 -28.53 -29.36
N LEU A 403 20.38 -28.27 -28.60
CA LEU A 403 20.26 -28.04 -27.16
C LEU A 403 19.53 -26.72 -26.95
N SER A 404 18.31 -26.76 -26.45
CA SER A 404 17.54 -25.54 -26.19
C SER A 404 17.76 -24.99 -24.79
N GLN A 405 18.01 -25.87 -23.82
CA GLN A 405 18.31 -25.52 -22.43
C GLN A 405 19.29 -26.54 -21.86
N ARG A 406 20.43 -26.08 -21.38
CA ARG A 406 21.35 -26.91 -20.60
C ARG A 406 20.78 -27.18 -19.20
N GLY A 407 20.87 -28.42 -18.75
CA GLY A 407 20.44 -28.78 -17.40
C GLY A 407 21.34 -28.18 -16.33
N VAL A 408 20.77 -27.84 -15.18
CA VAL A 408 21.51 -27.34 -14.01
C VAL A 408 21.24 -28.28 -12.83
N PRO A 409 22.28 -28.78 -12.14
CA PRO A 409 22.09 -29.65 -10.99
C PRO A 409 21.33 -28.94 -9.88
N GLY A 410 20.58 -29.72 -9.10
CA GLY A 410 20.00 -29.27 -7.85
C GLY A 410 21.06 -29.26 -6.74
N PHE A 411 20.88 -28.41 -5.74
CA PHE A 411 21.79 -28.27 -4.62
C PHE A 411 21.01 -28.17 -3.32
N LYS A 412 21.48 -28.85 -2.28
CA LYS A 412 21.21 -28.47 -0.89
C LYS A 412 22.46 -27.81 -0.33
N VAL A 413 22.31 -26.64 0.26
CA VAL A 413 23.43 -25.90 0.84
C VAL A 413 23.15 -25.55 2.29
N ASP A 414 24.08 -25.91 3.16
CA ASP A 414 24.05 -25.51 4.56
C ASP A 414 24.66 -24.13 4.71
N LEU A 415 23.94 -23.25 5.40
CA LEU A 415 24.30 -21.86 5.61
C LEU A 415 24.51 -21.61 7.10
N ALA A 416 25.51 -20.80 7.43
CA ALA A 416 25.66 -20.23 8.76
C ALA A 416 25.95 -18.73 8.67
N ARG A 417 25.26 -17.95 9.50
CA ARG A 417 25.56 -16.53 9.73
C ARG A 417 26.00 -16.36 11.18
N ILE A 418 27.19 -15.84 11.37
CA ILE A 418 27.81 -15.68 12.68
C ILE A 418 28.10 -14.20 12.90
N LEU A 419 27.46 -13.59 13.89
CA LEU A 419 27.72 -12.23 14.33
C LEU A 419 28.66 -12.25 15.53
N ARG A 420 29.71 -11.44 15.46
CA ARG A 420 30.70 -11.29 16.54
C ARG A 420 30.91 -9.83 16.90
N ASP A 421 31.28 -9.57 18.15
CA ASP A 421 31.80 -8.28 18.57
C ASP A 421 33.29 -8.11 18.18
N GLU A 422 33.87 -6.97 18.53
CA GLU A 422 35.28 -6.65 18.27
C GLU A 422 36.27 -7.57 19.02
N HIS A 423 35.86 -8.14 20.15
CA HIS A 423 36.65 -9.09 20.93
C HIS A 423 36.55 -10.52 20.39
N GLY A 424 35.69 -10.75 19.40
CA GLY A 424 35.46 -12.05 18.77
C GLY A 424 34.47 -12.93 19.51
N ASN A 425 33.77 -12.41 20.53
CA ASN A 425 32.69 -13.14 21.19
C ASN A 425 31.54 -13.32 20.21
N GLU A 426 30.94 -14.50 20.24
CA GLU A 426 29.81 -14.82 19.39
C GLU A 426 28.53 -14.24 19.99
N LEU A 427 27.91 -13.30 19.27
CA LEU A 427 26.66 -12.67 19.67
C LEU A 427 25.46 -13.50 19.20
N VAL A 428 25.51 -13.96 17.95
CA VAL A 428 24.43 -14.72 17.31
C VAL A 428 25.05 -15.71 16.32
N THR A 429 24.54 -16.94 16.31
CA THR A 429 24.76 -17.90 15.21
C THR A 429 23.43 -18.42 14.71
N GLU A 430 23.17 -18.20 13.44
CA GLU A 430 22.01 -18.74 12.72
C GLU A 430 22.50 -19.83 11.77
N ARG A 431 21.76 -20.94 11.71
CA ARG A 431 21.99 -22.01 10.74
C ARG A 431 20.71 -22.27 9.97
N THR A 432 20.82 -22.26 8.66
CA THR A 432 19.69 -22.52 7.75
C THR A 432 20.16 -23.43 6.62
N GLN A 433 19.21 -23.95 5.84
CA GLN A 433 19.50 -24.75 4.67
C GLN A 433 18.68 -24.24 3.50
N ASP A 434 19.33 -24.04 2.37
CA ASP A 434 18.66 -23.72 1.11
C ASP A 434 18.61 -24.94 0.21
N VAL A 435 17.52 -25.04 -0.55
CA VAL A 435 17.31 -26.08 -1.57
C VAL A 435 17.05 -25.41 -2.91
N TYR A 436 17.88 -25.75 -3.89
CA TYR A 436 17.74 -25.40 -5.29
C TYR A 436 17.39 -26.68 -6.06
N PRO A 437 16.19 -26.81 -6.64
CA PRO A 437 15.84 -27.99 -7.42
C PRO A 437 16.66 -28.05 -8.73
N PRO A 438 16.90 -29.25 -9.30
CA PRO A 438 17.53 -29.38 -10.60
C PRO A 438 16.62 -28.83 -11.72
N THR A 439 17.22 -28.29 -12.77
CA THR A 439 16.50 -27.90 -14.00
C THR A 439 16.80 -28.87 -15.12
N THR A 440 15.75 -29.31 -15.82
CA THR A 440 15.83 -30.27 -16.91
C THR A 440 16.69 -29.76 -18.08
N GLN A 441 17.52 -30.63 -18.63
CA GLN A 441 18.18 -30.45 -19.93
C GLN A 441 17.18 -30.74 -21.05
N ILE A 442 17.00 -29.81 -21.98
CA ILE A 442 15.97 -29.90 -23.02
C ILE A 442 16.63 -29.84 -24.40
N TRP A 443 16.48 -30.91 -25.16
CA TRP A 443 16.80 -30.94 -26.58
C TRP A 443 15.57 -30.73 -27.43
N ARG A 444 15.65 -29.88 -28.44
CA ARG A 444 14.68 -29.82 -29.52
C ARG A 444 15.12 -30.78 -30.62
N VAL A 445 14.26 -31.71 -31.00
CA VAL A 445 14.51 -32.72 -32.02
C VAL A 445 13.59 -32.46 -33.20
N GLY A 446 14.16 -32.32 -34.39
CA GLY A 446 13.41 -31.97 -35.57
C GLY A 446 12.59 -33.14 -36.12
N VAL A 447 11.32 -32.84 -36.37
CA VAL A 447 10.35 -33.75 -36.99
C VAL A 447 9.78 -33.16 -38.28
N GLY A 448 10.39 -32.07 -38.77
CA GLY A 448 10.01 -31.36 -40.00
C GLY A 448 10.44 -32.07 -41.28
N ALA A 449 10.45 -31.33 -42.39
CA ALA A 449 10.99 -31.84 -43.65
C ALA A 449 12.49 -32.14 -43.54
N PRO A 450 13.07 -32.98 -44.41
CA PRO A 450 14.52 -33.15 -44.48
C PRO A 450 15.27 -31.82 -44.64
N ALA A 451 16.49 -31.74 -44.11
CA ALA A 451 17.30 -30.54 -44.20
C ALA A 451 17.70 -30.27 -45.65
N ASP A 452 17.55 -29.03 -46.12
CA ASP A 452 18.14 -28.59 -47.38
C ASP A 452 19.68 -28.63 -47.29
N GLU A 453 20.38 -28.74 -48.44
CA GLU A 453 21.86 -28.84 -48.46
C GLU A 453 22.57 -27.66 -47.77
N ASP A 454 21.95 -26.47 -47.79
CA ASP A 454 22.48 -25.25 -47.17
C ASP A 454 21.97 -25.00 -45.74
N TYR A 455 21.21 -25.93 -45.15
CA TYR A 455 20.63 -25.76 -43.82
C TYR A 455 21.72 -25.64 -42.75
N ARG A 456 21.63 -24.57 -41.96
CA ARG A 456 22.47 -24.37 -40.77
C ARG A 456 21.62 -24.54 -39.52
N PRO A 457 21.92 -25.54 -38.65
CA PRO A 457 21.23 -25.68 -37.39
C PRO A 457 21.33 -24.39 -36.57
N PRO A 458 20.26 -23.98 -35.88
CA PRO A 458 20.35 -22.85 -34.97
C PRO A 458 21.38 -23.15 -33.88
N ALA A 459 22.05 -22.10 -33.41
CA ALA A 459 22.96 -22.24 -32.27
C ALA A 459 22.15 -22.69 -31.04
N GLY A 460 22.49 -23.86 -30.49
CA GLY A 460 21.96 -24.30 -29.20
C GLY A 460 22.52 -23.50 -28.03
N ASP A 461 22.05 -23.81 -26.83
CA ASP A 461 22.55 -23.29 -25.57
C ASP A 461 24.05 -23.64 -25.42
N ARG A 462 24.90 -22.62 -25.31
CA ARG A 462 26.35 -22.74 -25.13
C ARG A 462 26.79 -22.37 -23.71
N SER A 463 25.85 -22.27 -22.78
CA SER A 463 26.15 -21.94 -21.39
C SER A 463 27.14 -22.95 -20.82
N PRO A 464 28.16 -22.50 -20.08
CA PRO A 464 29.08 -23.41 -19.41
C PRO A 464 28.34 -24.25 -18.36
N GLU A 465 28.94 -25.36 -17.95
CA GLU A 465 28.44 -26.08 -16.77
C GLU A 465 28.43 -25.17 -15.54
N TYR A 466 27.40 -25.32 -14.71
CA TYR A 466 27.34 -24.59 -13.46
C TYR A 466 28.37 -25.16 -12.49
N ARG A 467 29.29 -24.32 -12.03
CA ARG A 467 30.31 -24.66 -11.03
C ARG A 467 30.08 -23.86 -9.76
N ALA A 468 30.16 -24.54 -8.63
CA ALA A 468 30.02 -23.93 -7.33
C ALA A 468 31.16 -24.37 -6.41
N GLU A 469 31.71 -23.44 -5.65
CA GLU A 469 32.64 -23.81 -4.58
C GLU A 469 31.91 -24.66 -3.54
N GLU A 470 32.47 -25.81 -3.17
CA GLU A 470 31.88 -26.70 -2.16
C GLU A 470 31.88 -26.05 -0.77
N TYR A 471 32.87 -25.19 -0.48
CA TYR A 471 32.93 -24.36 0.72
C TYR A 471 33.19 -22.91 0.36
N LEU A 472 32.44 -22.01 1.00
CA LEU A 472 32.59 -20.57 0.91
C LEU A 472 32.45 -19.96 2.31
N GLU A 473 33.37 -19.08 2.66
CA GLU A 473 33.29 -18.22 3.83
C GLU A 473 33.55 -16.78 3.39
N MET A 474 32.71 -15.86 3.87
CA MET A 474 32.81 -14.43 3.60
C MET A 474 32.68 -13.65 4.90
N VAL A 475 33.54 -12.66 5.13
CA VAL A 475 33.56 -11.86 6.35
C VAL A 475 33.55 -10.37 6.02
N GLN A 476 32.73 -9.59 6.72
CA GLN A 476 32.68 -8.11 6.69
C GLN A 476 32.47 -7.52 8.08
N GLY A 477 32.75 -6.24 8.24
CA GLY A 477 32.51 -5.47 9.46
C GLY A 477 33.79 -5.19 10.24
N ALA A 478 33.67 -5.03 11.55
CA ALA A 478 34.77 -4.59 12.41
C ALA A 478 36.04 -5.46 12.26
N GLY A 479 37.18 -4.79 12.12
CA GLY A 479 38.50 -5.43 11.97
C GLY A 479 38.74 -6.09 10.60
N VAL A 480 37.88 -5.87 9.60
CA VAL A 480 38.06 -6.38 8.24
C VAL A 480 38.05 -5.21 7.26
N ASP A 481 39.11 -5.10 6.45
CA ASP A 481 39.14 -4.14 5.34
C ASP A 481 38.30 -4.67 4.16
N GLY A 482 37.18 -4.02 3.89
CA GLY A 482 36.19 -4.45 2.90
C GLY A 482 35.61 -5.83 3.22
N ARG A 483 35.82 -6.79 2.31
CA ARG A 483 35.33 -8.17 2.43
C ARG A 483 36.46 -9.17 2.25
N ARG A 484 36.63 -10.07 3.22
CA ARG A 484 37.52 -11.22 3.11
C ARG A 484 36.73 -12.45 2.67
N GLU A 485 37.27 -13.22 1.73
CA GLU A 485 36.65 -14.46 1.25
C GLU A 485 37.63 -15.64 1.32
N VAL A 486 37.14 -16.80 1.74
CA VAL A 486 37.83 -18.08 1.67
C VAL A 486 36.96 -19.04 0.87
N LYS A 487 37.53 -19.66 -0.17
CA LYS A 487 36.82 -20.54 -1.09
C LYS A 487 37.56 -21.85 -1.23
N ARG A 488 36.83 -22.96 -1.32
CA ARG A 488 37.37 -24.27 -1.71
C ARG A 488 36.48 -24.83 -2.80
N ALA A 489 37.06 -25.03 -3.98
CA ALA A 489 36.33 -25.54 -5.14
C ALA A 489 35.63 -26.87 -4.82
N GLY A 490 36.37 -27.80 -4.20
CA GLY A 490 35.86 -29.13 -3.89
C GLY A 490 35.39 -29.87 -5.15
N ARG A 491 34.44 -30.78 -4.97
CA ARG A 491 33.90 -31.61 -6.05
C ARG A 491 33.13 -30.81 -7.09
N THR A 492 32.30 -29.86 -6.66
CA THR A 492 31.38 -29.11 -7.55
C THR A 492 32.02 -27.90 -8.24
N GLY A 493 33.28 -27.59 -7.92
CA GLY A 493 33.97 -26.39 -8.40
C GLY A 493 34.94 -26.65 -9.55
N VAL A 494 35.19 -27.91 -9.92
CA VAL A 494 36.15 -28.27 -10.97
C VAL A 494 35.47 -28.48 -12.33
N PRO A 495 36.15 -28.17 -13.46
CA PRO A 495 35.64 -28.49 -14.79
C PRO A 495 35.29 -29.99 -14.95
N GLY A 496 34.13 -30.28 -15.55
CA GLY A 496 33.68 -31.64 -15.87
C GLY A 496 33.08 -32.40 -14.68
N TRP A 497 32.86 -31.75 -13.54
CA TRP A 497 32.34 -32.42 -12.34
C TRP A 497 30.95 -33.03 -12.55
N THR A 498 30.13 -32.42 -13.39
CA THR A 498 28.79 -32.94 -13.74
C THR A 498 28.88 -34.28 -14.45
N ILE A 499 29.86 -34.45 -15.33
CA ILE A 499 30.15 -35.71 -16.03
C ILE A 499 30.68 -36.76 -15.04
N ALA A 500 31.57 -36.34 -14.12
CA ALA A 500 32.09 -37.22 -13.08
C ALA A 500 30.97 -37.77 -12.15
N GLU A 501 29.90 -37.00 -11.97
CA GLU A 501 28.69 -37.40 -11.23
C GLU A 501 27.65 -38.14 -12.10
N GLY A 502 28.00 -38.50 -13.34
CA GLY A 502 27.15 -39.27 -14.26
C GLY A 502 26.02 -38.47 -14.91
N MET A 503 26.09 -37.14 -14.91
CA MET A 503 25.06 -36.29 -15.51
C MET A 503 25.22 -36.18 -17.05
N PRO A 504 24.13 -35.95 -17.80
CA PRO A 504 24.20 -35.80 -19.25
C PRO A 504 25.09 -34.62 -19.69
N SER A 505 26.14 -34.88 -20.48
CA SER A 505 26.95 -33.84 -21.13
C SER A 505 26.33 -33.44 -22.48
N PRO A 506 26.21 -32.14 -22.78
CA PRO A 506 25.80 -31.68 -24.11
C PRO A 506 26.87 -31.92 -25.18
N ASP A 507 28.12 -32.14 -24.78
CA ASP A 507 29.23 -32.47 -25.68
C ASP A 507 29.64 -33.92 -25.43
N ARG A 508 29.19 -34.84 -26.30
CA ARG A 508 29.65 -36.24 -26.29
C ARG A 508 30.95 -36.42 -27.09
N SER A 509 31.49 -35.36 -27.70
CA SER A 509 32.60 -35.42 -28.66
C SER A 509 33.94 -34.84 -28.18
N VAL A 510 34.03 -34.25 -26.99
CA VAL A 510 35.28 -33.63 -26.51
C VAL A 510 35.61 -34.09 -25.10
N ALA A 511 36.60 -34.99 -25.01
CA ALA A 511 37.37 -35.21 -23.78
C ALA A 511 38.19 -33.93 -23.47
N PRO A 512 38.42 -33.58 -22.20
CA PRO A 512 38.97 -32.27 -21.87
C PRO A 512 40.48 -32.23 -22.16
N GLU A 513 40.88 -31.48 -23.19
CA GLU A 513 42.22 -30.91 -23.28
C GLU A 513 42.16 -29.38 -23.16
N GLN A 514 42.82 -28.90 -22.09
CA GLN A 514 43.48 -27.59 -21.93
C GLN A 514 42.58 -26.34 -21.81
N GLU A 515 42.47 -25.73 -20.62
CA GLU A 515 43.38 -24.84 -19.85
C GLU A 515 42.90 -23.38 -19.96
N ILE A 516 42.59 -22.76 -18.82
CA ILE A 516 42.28 -21.31 -18.75
C ILE A 516 42.96 -20.74 -17.50
N HIS A 517 43.69 -19.65 -17.74
CA HIS A 517 44.29 -18.70 -16.79
C HIS A 517 43.28 -18.01 -15.86
#